data_AF-A0A962SP09-F1
#
_entry.id   AF-A0A962SP09-F1
#
_cell.length_a   1.000
_cell.length_b   1.000
_cell.length_c   1.000
_cell.angle_alpha   90.00
_cell.angle_beta   90.00
_cell.angle_gamma   90.00
#
_symmetry.space_group_name_H-M   'P 1'
#
loop_
_entity.id
_entity.type
_entity.pdbx_description
1 polymer ?
#
loop_
_entity_poly.entity_id
_entity_poly.type
_entity_poly.pdbx_seq_one_letter_code
_entity_poly.pdbx_strand_id
1 'polypeptide(L)' 'MREAHDHSKLKWIRTELESLITESSRALEEYAEGAGGKGLIDSCIDRLHQVRGTLQVIQLYGAAMLVEEMELVAIALRDE' A
#
# COMPACT_ATOMS: atom_id res chain seq x y z
N MET A 1 -20.66 14.04 22.80
CA MET A 1 -20.50 12.67 22.26
C MET A 1 -20.13 12.72 20.77
N ARG A 2 -18.98 13.34 20.43
CA ARG A 2 -18.52 13.53 19.03
C ARG A 2 -17.04 13.12 18.83
N GLU A 3 -16.28 13.00 19.90
CA GLU A 3 -14.84 12.66 19.88
C GLU A 3 -14.56 11.14 19.81
N ALA A 4 -15.39 10.29 20.42
CA ALA A 4 -15.21 8.82 20.40
C ALA A 4 -15.37 8.20 19.00
N HIS A 5 -16.17 8.83 18.14
CA HIS A 5 -16.44 8.35 16.80
C HIS A 5 -15.32 8.70 15.81
N ASP A 6 -14.55 9.75 16.09
CA ASP A 6 -13.42 10.21 15.28
C ASP A 6 -12.19 9.30 15.49
N HIS A 7 -11.88 8.99 16.75
CA HIS A 7 -10.81 8.06 17.12
C HIS A 7 -11.04 6.64 16.58
N SER A 8 -12.29 6.19 16.52
CA SER A 8 -12.64 4.86 15.99
C SER A 8 -12.38 4.76 14.48
N LYS A 9 -12.62 5.84 13.73
CA LYS A 9 -12.36 5.88 12.28
C LYS A 9 -10.86 5.92 11.97
N LEU A 10 -10.09 6.73 12.69
CA LEU A 10 -8.65 6.78 12.53
C LEU A 10 -7.97 5.45 12.90
N LYS A 11 -8.48 4.77 13.94
CA LYS A 11 -8.01 3.42 14.30
C LYS A 11 -8.27 2.42 13.18
N TRP A 12 -9.46 2.47 12.57
CA TRP A 12 -9.79 1.61 11.44
C TRP A 12 -8.89 1.89 10.22
N ILE A 13 -8.70 3.16 9.84
CA ILE A 13 -7.81 3.56 8.73
C ILE A 13 -6.40 3.04 8.97
N ARG A 14 -5.88 3.16 10.20
CA ARG A 14 -4.56 2.63 10.56
C ARG A 14 -4.49 1.12 10.31
N THR A 15 -5.43 0.34 10.85
CA THR A 15 -5.40 -1.12 10.71
C THR A 15 -5.52 -1.57 9.26
N GLU A 16 -6.38 -0.91 8.47
CA GLU A 16 -6.51 -1.19 7.04
C GLU A 16 -5.20 -0.90 6.28
N LEU A 17 -4.60 0.27 6.56
CA LEU A 17 -3.33 0.69 5.95
C LEU A 17 -2.20 -0.28 6.30
N GLU A 18 -2.12 -0.72 7.55
CA GLU A 18 -1.15 -1.72 8.01
C GLU A 18 -1.32 -3.06 7.28
N SER A 19 -2.56 -3.51 7.04
CA SER A 19 -2.84 -4.74 6.27
C SER A 19 -2.38 -4.59 4.82
N LEU A 20 -2.77 -3.50 4.15
CA LEU A 20 -2.40 -3.25 2.77
C LEU A 20 -0.89 -3.17 2.57
N ILE A 21 -0.17 -2.48 3.46
CA ILE A 21 1.30 -2.41 3.43
C ILE A 21 1.89 -3.80 3.60
N THR A 22 1.47 -4.55 4.61
CA THR A 22 1.98 -5.90 4.88
C THR A 22 1.75 -6.84 3.69
N GLU A 23 0.55 -6.80 3.11
CA GLU A 23 0.21 -7.61 1.94
C GLU A 23 0.98 -7.18 0.68
N SER A 24 1.25 -5.89 0.51
CA SER A 24 2.08 -5.37 -0.60
C SER A 24 3.54 -5.84 -0.49
N SER A 25 4.13 -5.77 0.72
CA SER A 25 5.49 -6.23 0.98
C SER A 25 5.63 -7.73 0.73
N ARG A 26 4.69 -8.54 1.26
CA ARG A 26 4.70 -9.98 1.05
C ARG A 26 4.61 -10.35 -0.44
N ALA A 27 3.71 -9.71 -1.19
CA ALA A 27 3.58 -9.98 -2.63
C ALA A 27 4.87 -9.65 -3.40
N LEU A 28 5.56 -8.56 -3.02
CA LEU A 28 6.84 -8.18 -3.61
C LEU A 28 7.96 -9.17 -3.26
N GLU A 29 8.05 -9.60 -2.00
CA GLU A 29 9.02 -10.59 -1.54
C GLU A 29 8.84 -11.92 -2.28
N GLU A 30 7.60 -12.43 -2.36
CA GLU A 30 7.29 -13.66 -3.10
C GLU A 30 7.62 -13.53 -4.60
N TYR A 31 7.37 -12.36 -5.21
CA TYR A 31 7.77 -12.10 -6.59
C TYR A 31 9.29 -12.13 -6.77
N ALA A 32 10.03 -11.45 -5.89
CA ALA A 32 11.49 -11.36 -5.94
C ALA A 32 12.19 -12.71 -5.71
N GLU A 33 11.58 -13.59 -4.91
CA GLU A 33 12.04 -14.96 -4.69
C GLU A 33 11.74 -15.90 -5.88
N GLY A 34 11.03 -15.41 -6.91
CA GLY A 34 10.58 -16.22 -8.04
C GLY A 34 9.46 -17.21 -7.66
N ALA A 35 8.81 -16.99 -6.52
CA ALA A 35 7.77 -17.87 -5.97
C ALA A 35 6.37 -17.63 -6.57
N GLY A 36 6.27 -16.86 -7.67
CA GLY A 36 5.04 -16.69 -8.44
C GLY A 36 5.24 -15.92 -9.75
N GLY A 37 4.14 -15.68 -10.46
CA GLY A 37 4.15 -15.00 -11.76
C GLY A 37 3.84 -13.50 -11.67
N LYS A 38 3.62 -12.86 -12.84
CA LYS A 38 3.29 -11.42 -12.94
C LYS A 38 2.09 -10.97 -12.08
N GLY A 39 1.19 -11.88 -11.72
CA GLY A 39 0.07 -11.58 -10.81
C GLY A 39 0.49 -11.14 -9.40
N LEU A 40 1.67 -11.55 -8.91
CA LEU A 40 2.19 -11.08 -7.62
C LEU A 40 2.62 -9.62 -7.67
N ILE A 41 3.38 -9.23 -8.71
CA ILE A 41 3.81 -7.84 -8.87
C ILE A 41 2.62 -6.92 -9.19
N ASP A 42 1.63 -7.39 -9.96
CA ASP A 42 0.36 -6.68 -10.16
C ASP A 42 -0.37 -6.45 -8.83
N SER A 43 -0.45 -7.49 -7.99
CA SER A 43 -1.07 -7.38 -6.66
C SER A 43 -0.32 -6.40 -5.74
N CYS A 44 1.01 -6.33 -5.85
CA CYS A 44 1.81 -5.35 -5.11
C CYS A 44 1.48 -3.91 -5.57
N ILE A 45 1.47 -3.68 -6.89
CA ILE A 45 1.15 -2.37 -7.49
C ILE A 45 -0.24 -1.90 -7.05
N ASP A 46 -1.25 -2.76 -7.15
CA ASP A 46 -2.64 -2.42 -6.78
C ASP A 46 -2.75 -2.01 -5.31
N ARG A 47 -2.00 -2.66 -4.42
CA ARG A 47 -2.01 -2.34 -2.98
C ARG A 47 -1.27 -1.05 -2.68
N LEU A 48 -0.11 -0.83 -3.29
CA LEU A 48 0.62 0.43 -3.17
C LEU A 48 -0.24 1.61 -3.64
N HIS A 49 -0.99 1.42 -4.73
CA HIS A 49 -1.95 2.42 -5.21
C HIS A 49 -3.02 2.77 -4.17
N GLN A 50 -3.60 1.76 -3.50
CA GLN A 50 -4.61 1.97 -2.44
C GLN A 50 -4.03 2.65 -1.19
N VAL A 51 -2.81 2.25 -0.79
CA VAL A 51 -2.08 2.88 0.33
C VAL A 51 -1.85 4.35 0.01
N ARG A 52 -1.36 4.68 -1.20
CA ARG A 52 -1.15 6.08 -1.63
C ARG A 52 -2.45 6.88 -1.59
N GLY A 53 -3.53 6.36 -2.16
CA GLY A 53 -4.83 7.03 -2.16
C GLY A 53 -5.35 7.32 -0.75
N THR A 54 -5.20 6.36 0.16
CA THR A 54 -5.57 6.53 1.57
C THR A 54 -4.74 7.62 2.24
N LEU A 55 -3.42 7.61 2.03
CA LEU A 55 -2.49 8.62 2.58
C LEU A 55 -2.79 10.04 2.06
N GLN A 56 -3.18 10.17 0.79
CA GLN A 56 -3.61 11.44 0.20
C GLN A 56 -4.89 11.98 0.85
N VAL A 57 -5.89 11.12 1.08
CA VAL A 57 -7.16 11.50 1.73
C VAL A 57 -6.95 12.00 3.15
N ILE A 58 -6.06 11.35 3.91
CA ILE A 58 -5.70 11.78 5.28
C ILE A 58 -4.57 12.83 5.32
N GLN A 59 -4.17 13.36 4.16
CA GLN A 59 -3.21 14.45 4.01
C GLN A 59 -1.80 14.16 4.55
N LEU A 60 -1.39 12.89 4.58
CA LEU A 60 -0.04 12.49 4.95
C LEU A 60 0.87 12.42 3.72
N TYR A 61 1.11 13.59 3.10
CA TYR A 61 1.72 13.69 1.77
C TYR A 61 3.14 13.14 1.69
N GLY A 62 3.95 13.28 2.74
CA GLY A 62 5.30 12.71 2.77
C GLY A 62 5.31 11.18 2.62
N ALA A 63 4.38 10.50 3.28
CA ALA A 63 4.21 9.07 3.15
C ALA A 63 3.60 8.70 1.78
N ALA A 64 2.66 9.50 1.27
CA ALA A 64 2.08 9.28 -0.05
C ALA A 64 3.14 9.33 -1.17
N MET A 65 4.09 10.28 -1.10
CA MET A 65 5.20 10.36 -2.06
C MET A 65 6.10 9.13 -1.97
N LEU A 66 6.42 8.65 -0.77
CA LEU A 66 7.23 7.44 -0.63
C LEU A 66 6.55 6.23 -1.29
N VAL A 67 5.24 6.07 -1.07
CA VAL A 67 4.47 4.95 -1.64
C VAL A 67 4.34 5.08 -3.16
N GLU A 68 4.25 6.31 -3.69
CA GLU A 68 4.30 6.56 -5.13
C GLU A 68 5.61 6.10 -5.76
N GLU A 69 6.76 6.43 -5.16
CA GLU A 69 8.06 5.95 -5.64
C GLU A 69 8.13 4.42 -5.61
N MET A 70 7.60 3.78 -4.56
CA MET A 70 7.53 2.31 -4.49
C MET A 70 6.63 1.71 -5.59
N GLU A 71 5.49 2.33 -5.89
CA GLU A 71 4.57 1.90 -6.96
C GLU A 71 5.27 1.99 -8.32
N LEU A 72 6.01 3.06 -8.58
CA LEU A 72 6.79 3.25 -9.81
C LEU A 72 7.89 2.19 -9.97
N VAL A 73 8.60 1.85 -8.90
CA VAL A 73 9.60 0.77 -8.91
C VAL A 73 8.94 -0.57 -9.21
N ALA A 74 7.80 -0.88 -8.58
CA ALA A 74 7.08 -2.12 -8.84
C ALA A 74 6.57 -2.21 -10.29
N ILE A 75 6.10 -1.10 -10.86
CA ILE A 75 5.71 -1.01 -12.27
C ILE A 75 6.91 -1.28 -13.19
N ALA A 76 8.07 -0.68 -12.92
CA ALA A 76 9.28 -0.92 -13.68
C ALA A 76 9.67 -2.41 -13.66
N LEU A 77 9.63 -3.04 -12.48
CA LEU A 77 9.93 -4.47 -12.30
C LEU A 77 8.96 -5.41 -13.02
N ARG A 78 7.70 -5.02 -13.23
CA ARG A 78 6.71 -5.82 -13.96
C ARG A 78 6.99 -5.85 -15.47
N ASP A 79 7.51 -4.73 -15.97
CA ASP A 79 7.72 -4.46 -17.39
C ASP A 79 9.12 -4.92 -17.88
N GLU A 80 9.99 -5.36 -16.96
CA GLU A 80 11.19 -6.18 -17.23
C GLU A 80 10.82 -7.60 -17.75
#